data_AF-A0A484ZRE9-F1
#
_entry.id   AF-A0A484ZRE9-F1
#
_cell.length_a   1.000
_cell.length_b   1.000
_cell.length_c   1.000
_cell.angle_alpha   90.00
_cell.angle_beta   90.00
_cell.angle_gamma   90.00
#
_symmetry.space_group_name_H-M   'P 1'
#
loop_
_entity.id
_entity.type
_entity.pdbx_description
1 polymer ?
#
loop_
_entity_poly.entity_id
_entity_poly.type
_entity_poly.pdbx_seq_one_letter_code
_entity_poly.pdbx_strand_id
1 'polypeptide(L)'
;MYLGIAGQFREQDGFIHDRYNGGWADDRKSYDGRAVIRWTPNENSDISLRYSHLNYRDGAALWGSVTAPRYEVNSGTPSWNRSEEEAFSLDVAYQFDSGISLRSITAKTDYYDKLKQDTDFMPAERFFYPAGLPS
;
A
#
# COMPACT_ATOMS: atom_id res chain seq x y z
N MET A 1 21.87 14.42 -20.24
CA MET A 1 20.61 14.34 -19.46
C MET A 1 19.99 12.97 -19.68
N TYR A 2 19.43 12.38 -18.64
CA TYR A 2 18.81 11.05 -18.67
C TYR A 2 17.46 11.09 -17.97
N LEU A 3 16.48 10.42 -18.55
CA LEU A 3 15.15 10.20 -17.99
C LEU A 3 14.88 8.70 -17.98
N GLY A 4 14.45 8.17 -16.84
CA GLY A 4 14.02 6.79 -16.70
C GLY A 4 12.64 6.73 -16.05
N ILE A 5 11.78 5.87 -16.57
CA ILE A 5 10.45 5.59 -16.02
C ILE A 5 10.29 4.07 -15.96
N ALA A 6 9.73 3.57 -14.87
CA ALA A 6 9.37 2.17 -14.70
C ALA A 6 8.04 2.09 -13.94
N GLY A 7 7.33 0.98 -14.11
CA GLY A 7 6.16 0.69 -13.31
C GLY A 7 5.82 -0.79 -13.38
N GLN A 8 5.11 -1.26 -12.36
CA GLN A 8 4.63 -2.63 -12.30
C GLN A 8 3.18 -2.65 -11.77
N PHE A 9 2.43 -3.60 -12.33
CA PHE A 9 1.12 -3.99 -11.86
C PHE A 9 1.21 -5.42 -11.32
N ARG A 10 0.61 -5.66 -10.16
CA ARG A 10 0.52 -7.00 -9.57
C ARG A 10 -0.93 -7.28 -9.20
N GLU A 11 -1.40 -8.45 -9.60
CA GLU A 11 -2.68 -9.02 -9.21
C GLU A 11 -2.43 -10.43 -8.66
N GLN A 12 -3.09 -10.75 -7.57
CA GLN A 12 -3.04 -12.06 -6.95
C GLN A 12 -4.46 -12.40 -6.51
N ASP A 13 -4.96 -13.51 -7.03
CA ASP A 13 -6.25 -14.06 -6.61
C ASP A 13 -6.12 -14.63 -5.19
N GLY A 14 -7.14 -14.36 -4.39
CA GLY A 14 -7.32 -14.90 -3.06
C GLY A 14 -7.77 -16.35 -3.09
N PHE A 15 -7.66 -17.01 -1.93
CA PHE A 15 -8.08 -18.40 -1.75
C PHE A 15 -9.00 -18.57 -0.53
N ILE A 16 -9.27 -17.49 0.22
CA ILE A 16 -10.17 -17.49 1.37
C ILE A 16 -11.55 -17.05 0.90
N HIS A 17 -12.56 -17.92 1.04
CA HIS A 17 -13.92 -17.56 0.63
C HIS A 17 -14.66 -16.85 1.76
N ASP A 18 -15.27 -15.70 1.47
CA ASP A 18 -16.20 -15.03 2.38
C ASP A 18 -17.61 -15.60 2.16
N ARG A 19 -18.08 -16.45 3.08
CA ARG A 19 -19.39 -17.09 2.96
C ARG A 19 -20.58 -16.13 3.19
N TYR A 20 -20.33 -14.93 3.73
CA TYR A 20 -21.38 -13.95 4.04
C TYR A 20 -21.52 -12.88 2.95
N ASN A 21 -20.40 -12.34 2.45
CA ASN A 21 -20.40 -11.32 1.40
C ASN A 21 -20.27 -11.89 -0.03
N GLY A 22 -19.85 -13.15 -0.16
CA GLY A 22 -19.56 -13.82 -1.43
C GLY A 22 -18.22 -13.38 -2.05
N GLY A 23 -17.51 -14.30 -2.70
CA GLY A 23 -16.22 -14.03 -3.34
C GLY A 23 -14.99 -14.32 -2.47
N TRP A 24 -13.81 -13.91 -2.94
CA TRP A 24 -12.53 -14.10 -2.25
C TRP A 24 -12.23 -12.92 -1.33
N ALA A 25 -12.04 -13.23 -0.04
CA ALA A 25 -11.80 -12.23 1.00
C ALA A 25 -10.41 -11.58 0.87
N ASP A 26 -9.45 -12.23 0.22
CA ASP A 26 -8.02 -11.93 0.30
C ASP A 26 -7.34 -11.57 -1.03
N ASP A 27 -8.12 -11.23 -2.08
CA ASP A 27 -7.58 -10.74 -3.35
C ASP A 27 -6.63 -9.56 -3.14
N ARG A 28 -5.52 -9.51 -3.87
CA ARG A 28 -4.53 -8.43 -3.75
C ARG A 28 -4.23 -7.79 -5.08
N LYS A 29 -4.21 -6.46 -5.11
CA LYS A 29 -3.84 -5.68 -6.28
C LYS A 29 -2.92 -4.55 -5.86
N SER A 30 -1.85 -4.33 -6.60
CA SER A 30 -0.96 -3.19 -6.36
C SER A 30 -0.44 -2.58 -7.64
N TYR A 31 -0.26 -1.26 -7.62
CA TYR A 31 0.30 -0.49 -8.72
C TYR A 31 1.52 0.27 -8.20
N ASP A 32 2.67 0.11 -8.83
CA ASP A 32 3.87 0.89 -8.54
C ASP A 32 4.35 1.65 -9.77
N GLY A 33 4.82 2.86 -9.56
CA GLY A 33 5.41 3.72 -10.60
C GLY A 33 6.63 4.43 -10.05
N ARG A 34 7.67 4.55 -10.87
CA ARG A 34 8.94 5.18 -10.52
C ARG A 34 9.44 6.04 -11.68
N ALA A 35 9.94 7.22 -11.37
CA ALA A 35 10.56 8.11 -12.33
C ALA A 35 11.89 8.64 -11.78
N VAL A 36 12.88 8.77 -12.66
CA VAL A 36 14.20 9.34 -12.36
C VAL A 36 14.58 10.32 -13.45
N ILE A 37 14.99 11.52 -13.05
CA ILE A 37 15.63 12.50 -13.92
C ILE A 37 17.05 12.69 -13.42
N ARG A 38 18.03 12.51 -14.31
CA ARG A 38 19.43 12.83 -14.03
C ARG A 38 19.95 13.89 -14.99
N TRP A 39 20.51 14.94 -14.43
CA TRP A 39 20.97 16.11 -15.15
C TRP A 39 22.36 16.53 -14.70
N THR A 40 23.27 16.66 -15.65
CA THR A 40 24.65 17.09 -15.46
C THR A 40 24.89 18.36 -16.29
N PRO A 41 24.57 19.56 -15.75
CA PRO A 41 24.65 20.81 -16.51
C PRO A 41 26.07 21.15 -16.98
N ASN A 42 27.08 20.66 -16.27
CA ASN A 42 28.50 20.77 -16.59
C ASN A 42 29.24 19.56 -15.98
N GLU A 43 30.55 19.48 -16.18
CA GLU A 43 31.39 18.37 -15.70
C GLU A 43 31.50 18.31 -14.16
N ASN A 44 31.24 19.44 -13.48
CA ASN A 44 31.37 19.58 -12.04
C ASN A 44 30.06 19.33 -11.30
N SER A 45 28.93 19.13 -11.99
CA SER A 45 27.59 19.10 -11.39
C SER A 45 26.84 17.84 -11.79
N ASP A 46 26.26 17.13 -10.81
CA ASP A 46 25.37 16.00 -11.04
C ASP A 46 24.12 16.12 -10.15
N ILE A 47 22.95 16.10 -10.78
CA ILE A 47 21.66 16.29 -10.11
C ILE A 47 20.78 15.11 -10.46
N SER A 48 20.22 14.45 -9.44
CA SER A 48 19.28 13.34 -9.59
C SER A 48 18.00 13.61 -8.80
N LEU A 49 16.87 13.67 -9.50
CA LEU A 49 15.53 13.72 -8.92
C LEU A 49 14.86 12.35 -9.11
N ARG A 50 14.26 11.82 -8.04
CA ARG A 50 13.52 10.55 -8.09
C ARG A 50 12.14 10.74 -7.48
N TYR A 51 11.16 10.09 -8.10
CA TYR A 51 9.78 10.01 -7.63
C TYR A 51 9.33 8.55 -7.66
N SER A 52 8.55 8.14 -6.67
CA SER A 52 7.82 6.88 -6.68
C SER A 52 6.43 7.02 -6.09
N HIS A 53 5.50 6.25 -6.64
CA HIS A 53 4.12 6.14 -6.16
C HIS A 53 3.76 4.66 -6.06
N LEU A 54 3.13 4.27 -4.96
CA LEU A 54 2.68 2.91 -4.71
C LEU A 54 1.26 2.94 -4.17
N ASN A 55 0.37 2.15 -4.80
CA ASN A 55 -1.03 2.06 -4.43
C ASN A 55 -1.40 0.62 -4.10
N TYR A 56 -1.99 0.41 -2.93
CA TYR A 56 -2.51 -0.88 -2.48
C TYR A 56 -4.01 -0.96 -2.70
N ARG A 57 -4.45 -2.15 -3.11
CA ARG A 57 -5.84 -2.49 -3.39
C ARG A 57 -6.07 -3.94 -2.93
N ASP A 58 -5.81 -4.19 -1.66
CA ASP A 58 -5.87 -5.53 -1.08
C ASP A 58 -7.20 -5.77 -0.35
N GLY A 59 -7.59 -7.02 -0.26
CA GLY A 59 -8.68 -7.53 0.57
C GLY A 59 -8.27 -7.64 2.05
N ALA A 60 -8.95 -8.52 2.77
CA ALA A 60 -8.73 -8.81 4.18
C ALA A 60 -7.32 -9.33 4.46
N ALA A 61 -6.84 -9.15 5.69
CA ALA A 61 -5.63 -9.81 6.14
C ALA A 61 -5.79 -11.33 6.10
N LEU A 62 -4.68 -12.06 5.85
CA LEU A 62 -4.65 -13.53 5.80
C LEU A 62 -4.70 -14.18 7.19
N TRP A 63 -4.96 -13.40 8.23
CA TRP A 63 -5.02 -13.88 9.61
C TRP A 63 -6.49 -13.97 10.02
N GLY A 64 -6.84 -15.06 10.68
CA GLY A 64 -8.19 -15.37 11.13
C GLY A 64 -8.17 -16.04 12.50
N SER A 65 -9.34 -16.23 13.12
CA SER A 65 -9.44 -16.97 14.38
C SER A 65 -8.75 -18.33 14.30
N VAL A 66 -7.99 -18.70 15.34
CA VAL A 66 -7.32 -20.00 15.47
C VAL A 66 -8.31 -21.18 15.39
N THR A 67 -9.59 -20.93 15.71
CA THR A 67 -10.66 -21.92 15.68
C THR A 67 -11.48 -21.93 14.40
N ALA A 68 -11.21 -21.03 13.44
CA ALA A 68 -11.93 -21.00 12.17
C ALA A 68 -11.55 -22.19 11.26
N PRO A 69 -12.48 -22.68 10.42
CA PRO A 69 -12.14 -23.63 9.36
C PRO A 69 -11.01 -23.06 8.48
N ARG A 70 -10.10 -23.92 8.00
CA ARG A 70 -9.07 -23.48 7.05
C ARG A 70 -9.76 -22.93 5.79
N TYR A 71 -9.27 -21.79 5.31
CA TYR A 71 -9.70 -21.12 4.07
C TYR A 71 -11.09 -20.49 4.09
N GLU A 72 -11.69 -20.30 5.27
CA GLU A 72 -13.00 -19.66 5.40
C GLU A 72 -12.98 -18.58 6.50
N VAL A 73 -13.60 -17.44 6.21
CA VAL A 73 -13.90 -16.41 7.20
C VAL A 73 -15.40 -16.12 7.20
N ASN A 74 -15.96 -15.86 8.37
CA ASN A 74 -17.35 -15.46 8.55
C ASN A 74 -17.38 -14.07 9.21
N SER A 75 -16.78 -13.10 8.54
CA SER A 75 -16.78 -11.71 8.97
C SER A 75 -18.00 -11.02 8.40
N GLY A 76 -18.82 -10.40 9.27
CA GLY A 76 -19.92 -9.55 8.81
C GLY A 76 -19.45 -8.21 8.24
N THR A 77 -18.14 -7.95 8.23
CA THR A 77 -17.54 -6.67 7.88
C THR A 77 -16.51 -6.84 6.76
N PRO A 78 -16.80 -6.37 5.52
CA PRO A 78 -15.82 -6.40 4.44
C PRO A 78 -14.53 -5.66 4.84
N SER A 79 -13.42 -6.39 4.86
CA SER A 79 -12.09 -5.86 5.18
C SER A 79 -11.30 -5.57 3.91
N TRP A 80 -10.48 -4.52 3.93
CA TRP A 80 -9.72 -4.06 2.77
C TRP A 80 -8.56 -3.15 3.18
N ASN A 81 -7.54 -3.09 2.34
CA ASN A 81 -6.47 -2.10 2.37
C ASN A 81 -6.43 -1.33 1.04
N ARG A 82 -6.57 -0.01 1.14
CA ARG A 82 -6.58 0.95 0.03
C ARG A 82 -5.50 2.02 0.18
N SER A 83 -4.44 1.71 0.93
CA SER A 83 -3.38 2.65 1.30
C SER A 83 -2.49 3.04 0.11
N GLU A 84 -1.81 4.17 0.26
CA GLU A 84 -1.03 4.81 -0.79
C GLU A 84 0.25 5.41 -0.21
N GLU A 85 1.33 5.36 -0.98
CA GLU A 85 2.62 5.95 -0.65
C GLU A 85 3.13 6.79 -1.82
N GLU A 86 3.60 8.00 -1.51
CA GLU A 86 4.33 8.85 -2.44
C GLU A 86 5.70 9.21 -1.86
N ALA A 87 6.76 9.08 -2.65
CA ALA A 87 8.10 9.44 -2.21
C ALA A 87 8.84 10.27 -3.26
N PHE A 88 9.58 11.28 -2.78
CA PHE A 88 10.42 12.16 -3.57
C PHE A 88 11.82 12.25 -2.97
N SER A 89 12.85 12.23 -3.81
CA SER A 89 14.24 12.46 -3.38
C SER A 89 15.00 13.33 -4.37
N LEU A 90 15.78 14.28 -3.86
CA LEU A 90 16.71 15.11 -4.62
C LEU A 90 18.13 14.90 -4.10
N ASP A 91 19.04 14.55 -5.02
CA ASP A 91 20.47 14.40 -4.77
C ASP A 91 21.23 15.36 -5.69
N VAL A 92 22.03 16.25 -5.10
CA VAL A 92 22.83 17.24 -5.81
C VAL A 92 24.28 17.08 -5.38
N ALA A 93 25.16 16.84 -6.35
CA ALA A 93 26.60 16.80 -6.18
C ALA A 93 27.26 17.92 -6.99
N TYR A 94 28.24 18.59 -6.37
CA TYR A 94 29.06 19.62 -6.99
C TYR A 94 30.53 19.48 -6.61
N GLN A 95 31.42 19.63 -7.59
CA GLN A 95 32.86 19.66 -7.41
C GLN A 95 33.38 21.08 -7.63
N PHE A 96 34.00 21.68 -6.61
CA PHE A 96 34.67 22.97 -6.73
C PHE A 96 36.06 22.80 -7.34
N ASP A 97 36.52 23.80 -8.07
CA ASP A 97 37.87 23.84 -8.67
C ASP A 97 38.99 23.78 -7.62
N SER A 98 38.68 24.14 -6.36
CA SER A 98 39.58 23.97 -5.21
C SER A 98 39.85 22.51 -4.83
N GLY A 99 39.17 21.55 -5.47
CA GLY A 99 39.21 20.13 -5.12
C GLY A 99 38.20 19.73 -4.04
N ILE A 100 37.43 20.67 -3.50
CA ILE A 100 36.38 20.40 -2.51
C ILE A 100 35.13 19.83 -3.20
N SER A 101 34.52 18.81 -2.63
CA SER A 101 33.24 18.25 -3.08
C SER A 101 32.11 18.59 -2.11
N LEU A 102 30.94 18.97 -2.63
CA LEU A 102 29.70 19.12 -1.86
C LEU A 102 28.65 18.15 -2.39
N ARG A 103 27.95 17.47 -1.49
CA ARG A 103 26.77 16.67 -1.81
C ARG A 103 25.64 16.96 -0.84
N SER A 104 24.44 17.19 -1.36
CA SER A 104 23.22 17.39 -0.58
C SER A 104 22.17 16.40 -1.02
N ILE A 105 21.56 15.71 -0.06
CA ILE A 105 20.50 14.73 -0.30
C ILE A 105 19.31 15.13 0.57
N THR A 106 18.14 15.27 -0.04
CA THR A 106 16.87 15.53 0.66
C THR A 106 15.82 14.57 0.15
N ALA A 107 14.99 14.04 1.05
CA ALA A 107 13.91 13.14 0.71
C ALA A 107 12.66 13.43 1.55
N LYS A 108 11.49 13.13 0.98
CA LYS A 108 10.19 13.19 1.63
C LYS A 108 9.36 11.99 1.19
N THR A 109 8.68 11.36 2.14
CA THR A 109 7.69 10.31 1.89
C THR A 109 6.41 10.67 2.63
N ASP A 110 5.28 10.58 1.92
CA ASP A 110 3.94 10.70 2.48
C ASP A 110 3.24 9.34 2.36
N TYR A 111 2.62 8.88 3.45
CA TYR A 111 1.88 7.62 3.49
C TYR A 111 0.45 7.87 3.96
N TYR A 112 -0.52 7.46 3.16
CA TYR A 112 -1.94 7.57 3.44
C TYR A 112 -2.52 6.20 3.73
N ASP A 113 -2.78 5.93 5.02
CA ASP A 113 -3.35 4.66 5.44
C ASP A 113 -4.88 4.67 5.33
N LYS A 114 -5.43 3.74 4.55
CA LYS A 114 -6.88 3.48 4.47
C LYS A 114 -7.09 1.99 4.56
N LEU A 115 -7.30 1.53 5.80
CA LEU A 115 -7.46 0.13 6.14
C LEU A 115 -8.79 -0.05 6.90
N LYS A 116 -9.53 -1.09 6.54
CA LYS A 116 -10.62 -1.63 7.36
C LYS A 116 -10.34 -3.10 7.62
N GLN A 117 -10.25 -3.49 8.88
CA GLN A 117 -10.07 -4.88 9.29
C GLN A 117 -11.08 -5.22 10.36
N ASP A 118 -11.82 -6.29 10.14
CA ASP A 118 -12.53 -6.98 11.20
C ASP A 118 -11.50 -7.79 12.01
N THR A 119 -11.31 -7.42 13.26
CA THR A 119 -10.34 -8.07 14.15
C THR A 119 -11.02 -9.06 15.11
N ASP A 120 -12.35 -9.00 15.24
CA ASP A 120 -13.11 -9.91 16.11
C ASP A 120 -13.60 -11.16 15.36
N PHE A 121 -13.58 -11.13 14.02
CA PHE A 121 -13.98 -12.23 13.14
C PHE A 121 -15.39 -12.77 13.45
N MET A 122 -16.24 -11.95 14.07
CA MET A 122 -17.62 -12.28 14.36
C MET A 122 -18.55 -11.60 13.35
N PRO A 123 -19.71 -12.18 13.04
CA PRO A 123 -20.74 -11.48 12.29
C PRO A 123 -21.13 -10.18 13.00
N ALA A 124 -21.17 -9.08 12.26
CA ALA A 124 -21.74 -7.81 12.71
C ALA A 124 -23.26 -7.96 12.84
N GLU A 125 -23.71 -8.60 13.93
CA GLU A 125 -24.98 -8.39 14.65
C GLU A 125 -25.44 -9.67 15.40
N ARG A 126 -25.50 -9.57 16.74
CA ARG A 126 -26.61 -10.12 17.55
C ARG A 126 -26.89 -9.20 18.74
N PHE A 127 -27.34 -7.98 18.44
CA PHE A 127 -28.18 -7.20 19.37
C PHE A 127 -29.55 -6.99 18.75
N PHE A 128 -30.31 -8.07 18.63
CA PHE A 128 -31.76 -8.02 18.56
C PHE A 128 -32.28 -9.06 19.56
N TYR A 129 -32.83 -8.59 20.68
CA TYR A 129 -33.84 -9.35 21.43
C TYR A 129 -35.20 -8.71 21.16
N PRO A 130 -36.25 -9.52 20.92
CA PRO A 130 -37.50 -9.08 20.34
C PRO A 130 -38.43 -8.44 21.38
N ALA A 131 -39.19 -7.45 20.94
CA ALA A 131 -40.36 -6.98 21.65
C ALA A 131 -41.40 -8.11 21.70
N GLY A 132 -41.81 -8.49 22.91
CA GLY A 132 -43.10 -9.11 23.20
C GLY A 132 -43.21 -10.63 22.99
N LEU A 133 -43.47 -11.34 24.08
CA LEU A 133 -44.28 -12.56 24.06
C LEU A 133 -45.48 -12.35 25.00
N PRO A 134 -46.72 -12.66 24.58
CA PRO A 134 -47.86 -12.72 25.46
C PRO A 134 -48.02 -14.14 26.03
N SER A 135 -48.36 -14.22 27.31
CA SER A 135 -49.20 -15.26 27.90
C SER A 135 -49.83 -14.74 29.18
#